data_AF-A0A822G6E9-F1
#
_entry.id   AF-A0A822G6E9-F1
#
_cell.length_a   1.000
_cell.length_b   1.000
_cell.length_c   1.000
_cell.angle_alpha   90.00
_cell.angle_beta   90.00
_cell.angle_gamma   90.00
#
_symmetry.space_group_name_H-M   'P 1'
#
loop_
_entity.id
_entity.type
_entity.pdbx_description
1 polymer ?
#
loop_
_entity_poly.entity_id
_entity_poly.type
_entity_poly.pdbx_seq_one_letter_code
_entity_poly.pdbx_strand_id
1 'polypeptide(L)'
;MNQLEYIGRQLMIVAGITMIIFGLIGNILNICVFFNWSRSRVTTNNQLRKIQTSNSPLYLFTSSIANIMVITYSLTTRILFDGYQYPVTQSNMVYLCKLRYYVLHTFDTISWTCLCMAMFDRYLVSSREVRLRQLSKTRQQTKIIIL
;
A
#
# COMPACT_ATOMS: atom_id res chain seq x y z
N MET A 1 31.73 13.47 17.84
CA MET A 1 30.33 13.00 17.68
C MET A 1 29.50 13.70 18.72
N ASN A 2 28.56 14.53 18.29
CA ASN A 2 27.74 15.33 19.19
C ASN A 2 26.67 14.43 19.84
N GLN A 3 26.34 14.63 21.11
CA GLN A 3 25.32 13.81 21.80
C GLN A 3 23.97 13.79 21.05
N LEU A 4 23.65 14.89 20.35
CA LEU A 4 22.47 15.02 19.52
C LEU A 4 22.44 14.00 18.36
N GLU A 5 23.57 13.77 17.69
CA GLU A 5 23.68 12.82 16.57
C GLU A 5 23.50 11.38 17.06
N TYR A 6 24.04 11.07 18.23
CA TYR A 6 23.89 9.76 18.87
C TYR A 6 22.42 9.47 19.21
N ILE A 7 21.73 10.43 19.83
CA ILE A 7 20.31 10.31 20.17
C ILE A 7 19.45 10.18 18.91
N GLY A 8 19.71 11.01 17.90
CA GLY A 8 18.98 10.95 16.62
C GLY A 8 19.10 9.60 15.93
N ARG A 9 20.30 9.00 15.95
CA ARG A 9 20.55 7.67 15.37
C ARG A 9 19.80 6.58 16.11
N GLN A 10 19.87 6.57 17.44
CA GLN A 10 19.15 5.58 18.26
C GLN A 10 17.64 5.70 18.07
N LEU A 11 17.12 6.92 18.05
CA LEU A 11 15.70 7.17 17.82
C LEU A 11 15.28 6.68 16.43
N MET A 12 16.09 6.90 15.38
CA MET A 12 15.78 6.42 14.04
C MET A 12 15.73 4.89 13.94
N ILE A 13 16.64 4.19 14.62
CA ILE A 13 16.66 2.72 14.64
C ILE A 13 15.42 2.20 15.37
N VAL A 14 15.14 2.69 16.58
CA VAL A 14 14.02 2.22 17.41
C VAL A 14 12.67 2.57 16.77
N ALA A 15 12.48 3.81 16.33
CA ALA A 15 11.26 4.24 15.64
C ALA A 15 11.10 3.54 14.28
N GLY A 16 12.19 3.31 13.56
CA GLY A 16 12.17 2.59 12.28
C GLY A 16 11.74 1.14 12.43
N ILE A 17 12.34 0.41 13.38
CA ILE A 17 12.01 -1.01 13.64
C ILE A 17 10.56 -1.14 14.10
N THR A 18 10.12 -0.28 15.02
CA THR A 18 8.72 -0.30 15.50
C THR A 18 7.74 -0.01 14.35
N MET A 19 8.01 0.99 13.50
CA MET A 19 7.20 1.26 12.31
C MET A 19 7.15 0.08 11.33
N ILE A 20 8.26 -0.63 11.14
CA ILE A 20 8.28 -1.83 10.28
C ILE A 20 7.36 -2.92 10.87
N ILE A 21 7.45 -3.20 12.17
CA ILE A 21 6.64 -4.24 12.82
C ILE A 21 5.15 -3.90 12.71
N PHE A 22 4.75 -2.72 13.20
CA PHE A 22 3.35 -2.30 13.18
C PHE A 22 2.82 -2.12 11.75
N GLY A 23 3.65 -1.58 10.85
CA GLY A 23 3.31 -1.39 9.46
C GLY A 23 3.09 -2.70 8.71
N LEU A 24 3.94 -3.70 8.93
CA LEU A 24 3.76 -5.04 8.36
C LEU A 24 2.50 -5.71 8.90
N ILE A 25 2.32 -5.73 10.22
CA ILE A 25 1.14 -6.34 10.86
C ILE A 25 -0.14 -5.68 10.34
N GLY A 26 -0.21 -4.35 10.34
CA GLY A 26 -1.38 -3.61 9.88
C GLY A 26 -1.72 -3.87 8.41
N ASN A 27 -0.71 -3.85 7.52
CA ASN A 27 -0.96 -4.10 6.11
C ASN A 27 -1.26 -5.59 5.81
N ILE A 28 -0.68 -6.54 6.55
CA ILE A 28 -1.03 -7.97 6.44
C ILE A 28 -2.48 -8.19 6.88
N LEU A 29 -2.90 -7.59 8.00
CA LEU A 29 -4.29 -7.65 8.44
C LEU A 29 -5.23 -7.04 7.39
N ASN A 30 -4.89 -5.89 6.81
CA ASN A 30 -5.64 -5.29 5.71
C ASN A 30 -5.76 -6.24 4.51
N ILE A 31 -4.65 -6.86 4.10
CA ILE A 31 -4.62 -7.86 3.02
C ILE A 31 -5.55 -9.02 3.36
N CYS A 32 -5.47 -9.59 4.57
CA CYS A 32 -6.34 -10.68 5.01
C CYS A 32 -7.82 -10.29 4.97
N VAL A 33 -8.17 -9.12 5.51
CA VAL A 33 -9.56 -8.61 5.53
C VAL A 33 -10.06 -8.38 4.10
N PHE A 34 -9.30 -7.66 3.27
CA PHE A 34 -9.71 -7.38 1.89
C PHE A 34 -9.72 -8.63 1.03
N PHE A 35 -8.80 -9.56 1.23
CA PHE A 35 -8.78 -10.86 0.54
C PHE A 35 -9.98 -11.71 0.94
N ASN A 36 -10.28 -11.84 2.23
CA ASN A 36 -11.44 -12.59 2.72
C ASN A 36 -12.76 -11.95 2.27
N TRP A 37 -12.87 -10.63 2.33
CA TRP A 37 -14.05 -9.90 1.84
C TRP A 37 -14.22 -10.04 0.33
N SER A 38 -13.12 -9.96 -0.42
CA SER A 38 -13.07 -10.18 -1.86
C SER A 38 -13.46 -11.62 -2.21
N ARG A 39 -12.92 -12.64 -1.51
CA ARG A 39 -13.18 -14.06 -1.74
C ARG A 39 -14.60 -14.47 -1.33
N SER A 40 -15.09 -14.02 -0.18
CA SER A 40 -16.44 -14.31 0.32
C SER A 40 -17.52 -13.85 -0.66
N ARG A 41 -17.34 -12.70 -1.33
CA ARG A 41 -18.26 -12.24 -2.38
C ARG A 41 -18.21 -13.06 -3.68
N VAL A 42 -17.16 -13.86 -3.93
CA VAL A 42 -17.08 -14.73 -5.13
C VAL A 42 -17.92 -16.00 -4.94
N THR A 43 -18.04 -16.52 -3.72
CA THR A 43 -18.79 -17.75 -3.45
C THR A 43 -20.30 -17.53 -3.47
N THR A 44 -20.79 -16.32 -3.16
CA THR A 44 -22.22 -15.96 -3.20
C THR A 44 -22.66 -15.42 -4.57
N ASN A 45 -22.09 -15.93 -5.66
CA ASN A 45 -22.39 -15.45 -7.02
C ASN A 45 -23.59 -16.16 -7.67
N ASN A 46 -24.16 -17.17 -7.01
CA ASN A 46 -25.46 -17.70 -7.40
C ASN A 46 -26.57 -16.92 -6.68
N GLN A 47 -27.03 -15.86 -7.37
CA GLN A 47 -28.46 -15.64 -7.67
C GLN A 47 -29.12 -14.32 -7.22
N LEU A 48 -28.62 -13.50 -6.27
CA LEU A 48 -29.46 -12.37 -5.77
C LEU A 48 -28.82 -10.99 -5.49
N ARG A 49 -27.55 -10.70 -5.79
CA ARG A 49 -26.91 -9.39 -5.43
C ARG A 49 -26.22 -8.65 -6.58
N LYS A 50 -26.91 -8.46 -7.70
CA LYS A 50 -26.44 -7.70 -8.87
C LYS A 50 -26.32 -6.18 -8.67
N ILE A 51 -26.63 -5.63 -7.48
CA ILE A 51 -26.88 -4.18 -7.32
C ILE A 51 -25.73 -3.37 -6.69
N GLN A 52 -24.71 -3.97 -6.04
CA GLN A 52 -23.59 -3.19 -5.47
C GLN A 52 -22.25 -3.94 -5.52
N THR A 53 -21.67 -4.07 -6.71
CA THR A 53 -20.32 -4.57 -6.91
C THR A 53 -19.30 -3.46 -6.71
N SER A 54 -19.11 -2.99 -5.48
CA SER A 54 -18.00 -2.06 -5.20
C SER A 54 -16.66 -2.79 -5.38
N ASN A 55 -15.75 -2.17 -6.13
CA ASN A 55 -14.39 -2.65 -6.38
C ASN A 55 -13.38 -2.06 -5.40
N SER A 56 -13.81 -1.12 -4.57
CA SER A 56 -13.07 -0.57 -3.43
C SER A 56 -12.19 -1.60 -2.68
N PRO A 57 -12.65 -2.82 -2.31
CA PRO A 57 -11.79 -3.83 -1.70
C PRO A 57 -10.54 -4.22 -2.50
N LEU A 58 -10.62 -4.25 -3.83
CA LEU A 58 -9.49 -4.61 -4.69
C LEU A 58 -8.45 -3.49 -4.71
N TYR A 59 -8.88 -2.23 -4.83
CA TYR A 59 -7.98 -1.09 -4.77
C TYR A 59 -7.28 -0.98 -3.41
N LEU A 60 -8.00 -1.23 -2.31
CA LEU A 60 -7.43 -1.20 -0.96
C LEU A 60 -6.47 -2.38 -0.72
N PHE A 61 -6.74 -3.54 -1.33
CA PHE A 61 -5.81 -4.67 -1.32
C PHE A 61 -4.50 -4.32 -2.04
N THR A 62 -4.57 -3.76 -3.24
CA THR A 62 -3.39 -3.33 -4.01
C THR A 62 -2.60 -2.24 -3.30
N SER A 63 -3.28 -1.25 -2.71
CA SER A 63 -2.64 -0.22 -1.88
C SER A 63 -1.93 -0.83 -0.67
N SER A 64 -2.51 -1.85 -0.01
CA SER A 64 -1.86 -2.53 1.12
C SER A 64 -0.59 -3.28 0.71
N ILE A 65 -0.57 -3.90 -0.48
CA ILE A 65 0.64 -4.52 -1.04
C ILE A 65 1.71 -3.47 -1.34
N ALA A 66 1.32 -2.37 -2.00
CA ALA A 66 2.23 -1.27 -2.29
C ALA A 66 2.83 -0.68 -1.00
N ASN A 67 2.02 -0.52 0.04
CA ASN A 67 2.49 -0.05 1.35
C ASN A 67 3.50 -1.01 2.01
N ILE A 68 3.30 -2.33 1.90
CA ILE A 68 4.30 -3.31 2.38
C ILE A 68 5.62 -3.13 1.63
N MET A 69 5.58 -2.96 0.31
CA MET A 69 6.79 -2.74 -0.50
C MET A 69 7.51 -1.45 -0.11
N VAL A 70 6.78 -0.36 0.12
CA VAL A 70 7.35 0.91 0.61
C VAL A 70 7.99 0.73 1.98
N ILE A 71 7.30 0.09 2.92
CA ILE A 71 7.79 -0.08 4.30
C ILE A 71 9.03 -0.97 4.32
N THR A 72 8.95 -2.13 3.66
CA THR A 72 10.06 -3.09 3.63
C THR A 72 11.29 -2.53 2.93
N TYR A 73 11.14 -1.86 1.79
CA TYR A 73 12.29 -1.39 1.02
C TYR A 73 12.84 -0.05 1.54
N SER A 74 11.97 0.94 1.77
CA SER A 74 12.41 2.30 2.12
C SER A 74 12.87 2.42 3.57
N LEU A 75 12.17 1.82 4.54
CA LEU A 75 12.59 1.92 5.94
C LEU A 75 13.85 1.09 6.21
N THR A 76 13.95 -0.12 5.62
CA THR A 76 15.15 -0.96 5.81
C THR A 76 16.40 -0.28 5.25
N THR A 77 16.31 0.31 4.06
CA THR A 77 17.44 1.08 3.48
C THR A 77 17.77 2.33 4.29
N ARG A 78 16.78 2.99 4.88
CA ARG A 78 16.99 4.13 5.79
C ARG A 78 17.71 3.73 7.08
N ILE A 79 17.27 2.66 7.74
CA ILE A 79 17.89 2.16 8.97
C ILE A 79 19.34 1.70 8.70
N LEU A 80 19.58 1.03 7.57
CA LEU A 80 20.92 0.57 7.20
C LEU A 80 21.90 1.74 6.96
N PHE A 81 21.44 2.79 6.27
CA PHE A 81 22.30 3.93 5.94
C PHE A 81 22.43 4.94 7.08
N ASP A 82 21.31 5.47 7.58
CA ASP A 82 21.32 6.53 8.59
C ASP A 82 21.54 5.95 10.01
N GLY A 83 21.02 4.75 10.26
CA GLY A 83 21.10 4.08 11.57
C GLY A 83 22.44 3.39 11.81
N TYR A 84 22.88 2.56 10.86
CA TYR A 84 24.13 1.78 10.99
C TYR A 84 25.34 2.43 10.30
N GLN A 85 25.17 3.58 9.63
CA GLN A 85 26.24 4.28 8.91
C GLN A 85 26.95 3.37 7.89
N TYR A 86 26.20 2.50 7.22
CA TYR A 86 26.75 1.57 6.24
C TYR A 86 27.39 2.34 5.07
N PRO A 87 28.67 2.07 4.71
CA PRO A 87 29.36 2.83 3.69
C PRO A 87 28.74 2.58 2.30
N VAL A 88 28.43 3.67 1.59
CA VAL A 88 27.91 3.59 0.23
C VAL A 88 29.08 3.44 -0.74
N THR A 89 29.31 2.21 -1.19
CA THR A 89 30.22 1.91 -2.29
C THR A 89 29.58 2.23 -3.63
N GLN A 90 30.38 2.54 -4.67
CA GLN A 90 29.86 2.80 -6.02
C GLN A 90 29.00 1.65 -6.58
N SER A 91 29.30 0.40 -6.21
CA SER A 91 28.50 -0.78 -6.57
C SER A 91 27.07 -0.75 -5.99
N ASN A 92 26.90 -0.17 -4.79
CA ASN A 92 25.65 -0.22 -4.04
C ASN A 92 24.85 1.08 -4.15
N MET A 93 25.46 2.17 -4.68
CA MET A 93 24.83 3.48 -4.85
C MET A 93 23.57 3.43 -5.72
N VAL A 94 23.57 2.59 -6.77
CA VAL A 94 22.41 2.44 -7.66
C VAL A 94 21.22 1.85 -6.91
N TYR A 95 21.43 0.75 -6.17
CA TYR A 95 20.38 0.06 -5.42
C TYR A 95 19.93 0.86 -4.19
N LEU A 96 20.86 1.40 -3.40
CA LEU A 96 20.56 2.03 -2.13
C LEU A 96 20.01 3.46 -2.26
N CYS A 97 20.36 4.18 -3.34
CA CYS A 97 20.03 5.60 -3.48
C CYS A 97 19.02 5.85 -4.61
N LYS A 98 19.35 5.45 -5.84
CA LYS A 98 18.47 5.69 -7.01
C LYS A 98 17.24 4.78 -7.00
N LEU A 99 17.44 3.48 -6.80
CA LEU A 99 16.35 2.51 -6.79
C LEU A 99 15.42 2.73 -5.58
N ARG A 100 15.97 3.09 -4.42
CA ARG A 100 15.18 3.51 -3.25
C ARG A 100 14.23 4.66 -3.57
N TYR A 101 14.73 5.75 -4.15
CA TYR A 101 13.89 6.89 -4.49
C TYR A 101 12.80 6.51 -5.50
N TYR A 102 13.18 5.74 -6.52
CA TYR A 102 12.24 5.25 -7.53
C TYR A 102 11.15 4.35 -6.94
N VAL A 103 11.53 3.34 -6.16
CA VAL A 103 10.60 2.40 -5.49
C VAL A 103 9.68 3.18 -4.55
N LEU A 104 10.22 4.06 -3.71
CA LEU A 104 9.40 4.85 -2.79
C LEU A 104 8.37 5.69 -3.57
N HIS A 105 8.81 6.48 -4.53
CA HIS A 105 7.92 7.39 -5.24
C HIS A 105 6.87 6.64 -6.06
N THR A 106 7.24 5.54 -6.72
CA THR A 106 6.32 4.76 -7.54
C THR A 106 5.27 4.06 -6.70
N PHE A 107 5.66 3.30 -5.67
CA PHE A 107 4.71 2.57 -4.83
C PHE A 107 3.85 3.48 -3.96
N ASP A 108 4.39 4.62 -3.50
CA ASP A 108 3.58 5.62 -2.79
C ASP A 108 2.52 6.21 -3.71
N THR A 109 2.89 6.61 -4.94
CA THR A 109 1.93 7.10 -5.95
C THR A 109 0.88 6.05 -6.30
N ILE A 110 1.27 4.78 -6.41
CA ILE A 110 0.33 3.66 -6.62
C ILE A 110 -0.65 3.55 -5.44
N SER A 111 -0.16 3.65 -4.21
CA SER A 111 -0.99 3.59 -3.02
C SER A 111 -2.01 4.74 -2.97
N TRP A 112 -1.55 5.97 -3.21
CA TRP A 112 -2.41 7.17 -3.28
C TRP A 112 -3.46 7.07 -4.39
N THR A 113 -3.06 6.66 -5.59
CA THR A 113 -3.99 6.52 -6.72
C THR A 113 -5.03 5.42 -6.45
N CYS A 114 -4.61 4.28 -5.90
CA CYS A 114 -5.53 3.22 -5.47
C CYS A 114 -6.50 3.71 -4.40
N LEU A 115 -6.05 4.47 -3.41
CA LEU A 115 -6.90 5.04 -2.38
C LEU A 115 -7.93 6.01 -2.98
N CYS A 116 -7.50 6.91 -3.87
CA CYS A 116 -8.40 7.80 -4.60
C CYS A 116 -9.44 7.01 -5.40
N MET A 117 -9.03 6.00 -6.16
CA MET A 117 -9.95 5.14 -6.92
C MET A 117 -10.94 4.40 -6.00
N ALA A 118 -10.48 3.92 -4.84
CA ALA A 118 -11.34 3.27 -3.85
C ALA A 118 -12.41 4.24 -3.30
N MET A 119 -12.04 5.50 -3.09
CA MET A 119 -12.96 6.55 -2.62
C MET A 119 -13.95 6.95 -3.71
N PHE A 120 -13.50 7.11 -4.95
CA PHE A 120 -14.38 7.37 -6.09
C PHE A 120 -15.38 6.22 -6.30
N ASP A 121 -14.93 4.97 -6.26
CA ASP A 121 -15.82 3.82 -6.38
C ASP A 121 -16.87 3.78 -5.26
N ARG A 122 -16.47 4.07 -4.01
CA ARG A 122 -17.41 4.20 -2.89
C ARG A 122 -18.40 5.33 -3.07
N TYR A 123 -17.95 6.49 -3.56
CA TYR A 123 -18.79 7.65 -3.82
C TYR A 123 -19.83 7.37 -4.92
N LEU A 124 -19.42 6.74 -6.02
CA LEU A 124 -20.33 6.37 -7.10
C LEU A 124 -21.39 5.36 -6.62
N VAL A 125 -20.99 4.38 -5.80
CA VAL A 125 -21.91 3.36 -5.27
C VAL A 125 -22.86 3.91 -4.20
N SER A 126 -22.41 4.88 -3.39
CA SER A 126 -23.22 5.51 -2.34
C SER A 126 -24.15 6.60 -2.86
N SER A 127 -23.93 7.10 -4.07
CA SER A 127 -24.75 8.14 -4.67
C SER A 127 -26.20 7.71 -4.84
N ARG A 128 -27.14 8.63 -4.59
CA ARG A 128 -28.58 8.41 -4.81
C ARG A 128 -28.93 8.33 -6.29
N GLU A 129 -28.12 8.95 -7.15
CA GLU A 129 -28.35 8.99 -8.58
C GLU A 129 -28.04 7.63 -9.23
N VAL A 130 -28.99 7.07 -9.98
CA VAL A 130 -28.81 5.74 -10.61
C VAL A 130 -27.75 5.79 -11.72
N ARG A 131 -27.67 6.89 -12.48
CA ARG A 131 -26.65 7.09 -13.51
C ARG A 131 -25.23 7.05 -12.94
N LEU A 132 -25.01 7.63 -11.76
CA LEU A 132 -23.70 7.63 -11.10
C LEU A 132 -23.33 6.24 -10.57
N ARG A 133 -24.31 5.47 -10.07
CA ARG A 133 -24.10 4.08 -9.64
C ARG A 133 -23.70 3.16 -10.80
N GLN A 134 -24.23 3.39 -11.99
CA GLN A 134 -23.90 2.62 -13.19
C GLN A 134 -22.50 2.90 -13.75
N LEU A 135 -21.85 4.01 -13.36
CA LEU A 135 -20.48 4.33 -13.75
C LEU A 135 -19.41 3.54 -12.96
N SER A 136 -19.78 2.90 -11.85
CA SER A 136 -18.86 1.99 -11.16
C SER A 136 -18.58 0.80 -12.07
N LYS A 137 -17.30 0.60 -12.42
CA LYS A 137 -16.87 -0.48 -13.33
C LYS A 137 -17.16 -1.84 -12.70
N THR A 138 -17.18 -2.90 -13.50
CA THR A 138 -17.29 -4.26 -12.94
C THR A 138 -15.96 -4.73 -12.37
N ARG A 139 -16.05 -5.66 -11.42
CA ARG A 139 -14.91 -6.26 -10.73
C ARG A 139 -13.91 -6.95 -11.65
N GLN A 140 -14.39 -7.53 -12.75
CA GLN A 140 -13.53 -8.14 -13.77
C GLN A 140 -12.69 -7.09 -14.52
N GLN A 141 -13.29 -5.96 -14.90
CA GLN A 141 -12.55 -4.88 -15.54
C GLN A 141 -11.52 -4.26 -14.59
N THR A 142 -11.86 -4.11 -13.31
CA THR A 142 -10.92 -3.61 -12.30
C THR A 142 -9.75 -4.57 -12.07
N LYS A 143 -10.01 -5.89 -12.09
CA LYS A 143 -8.92 -6.89 -12.01
C LYS A 143 -7.96 -6.79 -13.19
N ILE A 144 -8.46 -6.62 -14.42
CA ILE A 144 -7.63 -6.49 -15.62
C ILE A 144 -6.80 -5.20 -15.61
N ILE A 145 -7.27 -4.15 -14.92
CA ILE A 145 -6.55 -2.88 -14.82
C ILE A 145 -5.43 -2.96 -13.76
N ILE A 146 -5.62 -3.79 -12.73
CA ILE A 146 -4.71 -3.89 -11.58
C ILE A 146 -3.69 -5.03 -11.73
N LEU A 147 -4.07 -6.13 -12.39
CA LEU A 147 -3.27 -7.34 -12.60
C LEU A 147 -2.78 -7.41 -14.05
#